data_AF-A0A942WP37-F1
#
_entry.id   AF-A0A942WP37-F1
#
_cell.length_a   1.000
_cell.length_b   1.000
_cell.length_c   1.000
_cell.angle_alpha   90.00
_cell.angle_beta   90.00
_cell.angle_gamma   90.00
#
_symmetry.space_group_name_H-M   'P 1'
#
loop_
_entity.id
_entity.type
_entity.pdbx_description
1 polymer ?
#
loop_
_entity_poly.entity_id
_entity_poly.type
_entity_poly.pdbx_seq_one_letter_code
_entity_poly.pdbx_strand_id
1 'polypeptide(L)'
;NVVANNETAEKVEGGNTVKFIDGDNISITQNGKDFTVSTKKDVTFDTVTATQTITAPKVKATTGVETPQVTGLINTTWVPGQTQPVSGRAATEDQLKQVDNQVVENKANIADNTDKIGKNADAIADNKQKIADNKTAIDKNAGNIATNKDNIAANKADIAANTDKIGKNADAISDNKQKIADNKTAITKNTGDIATNKGDIASNKANIAQNTAAIARKISLGGNSGSTDEKSLSTGDVKFNVKGENGLTTVANGDDVTVKLDDATKGKIENAADQDLSNLTPDGKQQIKNLAAWNVVANNETAEKVEGGNTVKFIDGDNISITQNGKDFTISTKKDVTFDTVTATQTITAPKVKATTGVETPQVTGLTNTAWTLGQTQPVSGRAATEDQLKYVDDQVAENKANIADNTDKIGKNADAIADNKQKIADNKTAIDKNAVDIATNKDNIAANKTDIAT
;
A
#
# COMPACT_ATOMS: atom_id res chain seq x y z
N ASN A 1 -33.90 115.22 -210.53
CA ASN A 1 -34.54 115.84 -209.35
C ASN A 1 -34.20 115.01 -208.12
N VAL A 2 -34.01 115.61 -206.94
CA VAL A 2 -33.88 114.92 -205.64
C VAL A 2 -35.19 115.07 -204.87
N VAL A 3 -35.60 114.02 -204.14
CA VAL A 3 -36.81 114.00 -203.30
C VAL A 3 -36.53 113.20 -202.03
N ALA A 4 -36.93 113.71 -200.87
CA ALA A 4 -36.89 112.99 -199.59
C ALA A 4 -38.25 113.15 -198.91
N ASN A 5 -38.76 112.08 -198.29
CA ASN A 5 -39.98 112.05 -197.47
C ASN A 5 -41.18 112.86 -198.03
N ASN A 6 -41.78 112.39 -199.14
CA ASN A 6 -43.00 112.97 -199.72
C ASN A 6 -42.96 114.48 -200.07
N GLU A 7 -41.77 115.10 -200.15
CA GLU A 7 -41.64 116.52 -200.48
C GLU A 7 -41.58 116.81 -202.00
N THR A 8 -41.67 118.10 -202.36
CA THR A 8 -41.66 118.60 -203.75
C THR A 8 -40.31 118.33 -204.44
N ALA A 9 -40.32 117.70 -205.62
CA ALA A 9 -39.11 117.29 -206.33
C ALA A 9 -38.30 118.48 -206.86
N GLU A 10 -37.06 118.62 -206.40
CA GLU A 10 -36.16 119.73 -206.76
C GLU A 10 -35.22 119.32 -207.90
N LYS A 11 -35.11 120.13 -208.97
CA LYS A 11 -34.21 119.82 -210.09
C LYS A 11 -32.76 120.08 -209.71
N VAL A 12 -31.94 119.02 -209.78
CA VAL A 12 -30.48 119.10 -209.59
C VAL A 12 -29.86 119.15 -210.98
N GLU A 13 -29.36 120.31 -211.37
CA GLU A 13 -28.71 120.55 -212.66
C GLU A 13 -27.20 120.25 -212.60
N GLY A 14 -26.56 120.09 -213.76
CA GLY A 14 -25.12 119.76 -213.84
C GLY A 14 -24.27 120.83 -213.18
N GLY A 15 -23.65 120.50 -212.05
CA GLY A 15 -22.88 121.41 -211.20
C GLY A 15 -23.43 121.63 -209.79
N ASN A 16 -24.66 121.17 -209.51
CA ASN A 16 -25.28 121.33 -208.19
C ASN A 16 -24.86 120.23 -207.20
N THR A 17 -24.59 120.64 -205.96
CA THR A 17 -24.22 119.75 -204.85
C THR A 17 -25.44 119.43 -204.00
N VAL A 18 -25.66 118.15 -203.68
CA VAL A 18 -26.68 117.68 -202.72
C VAL A 18 -25.99 117.29 -201.42
N LYS A 19 -26.44 117.84 -200.28
CA LYS A 19 -25.80 117.64 -198.96
C LYS A 19 -26.73 116.88 -198.01
N PHE A 20 -26.21 115.84 -197.36
CA PHE A 20 -26.90 115.09 -196.28
C PHE A 20 -26.33 115.50 -194.91
N ILE A 21 -27.16 115.51 -193.86
CA ILE A 21 -26.82 115.99 -192.50
C ILE A 21 -27.16 114.90 -191.46
N ASP A 22 -26.28 114.71 -190.46
CA ASP A 22 -26.47 113.76 -189.34
C ASP A 22 -27.65 114.14 -188.42
N GLY A 23 -28.29 113.12 -187.81
CA GLY A 23 -29.24 113.28 -186.72
C GLY A 23 -28.63 112.96 -185.33
N ASP A 24 -29.41 113.13 -184.26
CA ASP A 24 -28.91 112.95 -182.87
C ASP A 24 -28.44 111.53 -182.58
N ASN A 25 -29.18 110.52 -183.04
CA ASN A 25 -28.84 109.10 -182.86
C ASN A 25 -28.42 108.40 -184.16
N ILE A 26 -28.42 109.11 -185.30
CA ILE A 26 -28.10 108.57 -186.64
C ILE A 26 -26.93 109.35 -187.24
N SER A 27 -25.88 108.65 -187.67
CA SER A 27 -24.73 109.22 -188.38
C SER A 27 -24.72 108.84 -189.85
N ILE A 28 -24.43 109.81 -190.71
CA ILE A 28 -24.32 109.70 -192.17
C ILE A 28 -22.89 110.06 -192.59
N THR A 29 -22.17 109.11 -193.19
CA THR A 29 -20.80 109.33 -193.67
C THR A 29 -20.67 109.01 -195.16
N GLN A 30 -19.99 109.89 -195.90
CA GLN A 30 -19.72 109.72 -197.33
C GLN A 30 -18.25 109.34 -197.54
N ASN A 31 -18.00 108.27 -198.29
CA ASN A 31 -16.65 107.91 -198.73
C ASN A 31 -16.66 107.67 -200.25
N GLY A 32 -16.24 108.68 -201.02
CA GLY A 32 -16.37 108.66 -202.48
C GLY A 32 -17.83 108.71 -202.95
N LYS A 33 -18.30 107.64 -203.61
CA LYS A 33 -19.69 107.51 -204.12
C LYS A 33 -20.64 106.81 -203.14
N ASP A 34 -20.14 106.23 -202.05
CA ASP A 34 -20.94 105.48 -201.09
C ASP A 34 -21.35 106.33 -199.89
N PHE A 35 -22.61 106.22 -199.47
CA PHE A 35 -23.17 106.85 -198.27
C PHE A 35 -23.57 105.77 -197.27
N THR A 36 -23.05 105.85 -196.03
CA THR A 36 -23.42 104.93 -194.92
C THR A 36 -24.27 105.68 -193.91
N VAL A 37 -25.44 105.14 -193.56
CA VAL A 37 -26.34 105.65 -192.51
C VAL A 37 -26.40 104.62 -191.39
N SER A 38 -26.03 104.97 -190.15
CA SER A 38 -25.95 104.04 -189.01
C SER A 38 -26.33 104.69 -187.68
N THR A 39 -26.74 103.89 -186.68
CA THR A 39 -26.96 104.39 -185.32
C THR A 39 -25.64 104.63 -184.59
N LYS A 40 -25.55 105.69 -183.78
CA LYS A 40 -24.35 105.97 -182.98
C LYS A 40 -24.09 104.88 -181.93
N LYS A 41 -22.82 104.68 -181.56
CA LYS A 41 -22.39 103.69 -180.55
C LYS A 41 -22.99 104.00 -179.18
N ASP A 42 -23.06 105.28 -178.86
CA ASP A 42 -23.75 105.80 -177.70
C ASP A 42 -25.05 106.43 -178.18
N VAL A 43 -26.16 105.81 -177.78
CA VAL A 43 -27.51 106.29 -178.05
C VAL A 43 -28.11 106.79 -176.76
N THR A 44 -28.59 108.02 -176.79
CA THR A 44 -29.26 108.63 -175.65
C THR A 44 -30.77 108.52 -175.88
N PHE A 45 -31.46 107.96 -174.89
CA PHE A 45 -32.92 107.90 -174.85
C PHE A 45 -33.37 108.56 -173.54
N ASP A 46 -34.33 109.46 -173.60
CA ASP A 46 -34.96 110.01 -172.39
C ASP A 46 -35.77 108.95 -171.65
N THR A 47 -36.33 107.98 -172.38
CA THR A 47 -37.07 106.84 -171.82
C THR A 47 -36.83 105.60 -172.66
N VAL A 48 -36.48 104.49 -172.00
CA VAL A 48 -36.40 103.18 -172.63
C VAL A 48 -37.56 102.35 -172.11
N THR A 49 -38.56 102.11 -172.96
CA THR A 49 -39.62 101.12 -172.68
C THR A 49 -39.22 99.81 -173.34
N ALA A 50 -38.77 98.84 -172.54
CA ALA A 50 -38.50 97.49 -173.02
C ALA A 50 -39.72 96.60 -172.74
N THR A 51 -40.31 96.02 -173.79
CA THR A 51 -41.43 95.06 -173.65
C THR A 51 -40.96 93.62 -173.37
N GLN A 52 -39.66 93.41 -173.19
CA GLN A 52 -39.03 92.13 -172.83
C GLN A 52 -37.89 92.34 -171.83
N THR A 53 -37.41 91.25 -171.22
CA THR A 53 -36.36 91.24 -170.19
C THR A 53 -35.07 91.90 -170.69
N ILE A 54 -34.58 92.88 -169.94
CA ILE A 54 -33.24 93.45 -170.13
C ILE A 54 -32.25 92.57 -169.35
N THR A 55 -31.35 91.89 -170.04
CA THR A 55 -30.21 91.21 -169.40
C THR A 55 -29.01 92.16 -169.32
N ALA A 56 -28.76 92.72 -168.15
CA ALA A 56 -27.58 93.55 -167.87
C ALA A 56 -26.57 92.75 -167.01
N PRO A 57 -25.38 92.37 -167.54
CA PRO A 57 -24.41 91.58 -166.80
C PRO A 57 -23.83 92.29 -165.56
N LYS A 58 -23.85 93.63 -165.56
CA LYS A 58 -23.47 94.46 -164.42
C LYS A 58 -24.36 95.70 -164.40
N VAL A 59 -25.10 95.88 -163.31
CA VAL A 59 -25.79 97.13 -162.98
C VAL A 59 -24.98 97.79 -161.88
N LYS A 60 -24.51 99.02 -162.11
CA LYS A 60 -23.79 99.83 -161.12
C LYS A 60 -24.56 101.14 -160.92
N ALA A 61 -25.32 101.23 -159.83
CA ALA A 61 -25.94 102.48 -159.41
C ALA A 61 -24.90 103.27 -158.63
N THR A 62 -24.39 104.37 -159.19
CA THR A 62 -23.24 105.10 -158.62
C THR A 62 -23.59 106.33 -157.80
N THR A 63 -24.83 106.84 -157.84
CA THR A 63 -25.28 107.95 -156.97
C THR A 63 -26.81 108.11 -157.08
N GLY A 64 -27.48 108.48 -155.99
CA GLY A 64 -28.91 108.88 -156.00
C GLY A 64 -29.94 107.79 -155.68
N VAL A 65 -29.61 106.78 -154.88
CA VAL A 65 -30.60 105.80 -154.40
C VAL A 65 -31.03 106.17 -152.98
N GLU A 66 -32.16 106.84 -152.82
CA GLU A 66 -32.88 106.85 -151.55
C GLU A 66 -33.42 105.43 -151.30
N THR A 67 -32.68 104.68 -150.47
CA THR A 67 -32.95 103.31 -149.97
C THR A 67 -33.07 102.19 -151.02
N PRO A 68 -32.06 101.29 -151.16
CA PRO A 68 -32.26 100.06 -151.92
C PRO A 68 -33.14 99.10 -151.12
N GLN A 69 -34.45 99.13 -151.38
CA GLN A 69 -35.33 98.05 -150.94
C GLN A 69 -35.20 96.88 -151.93
N VAL A 70 -34.75 95.72 -151.45
CA VAL A 70 -34.91 94.47 -152.20
C VAL A 70 -36.40 94.12 -152.13
N THR A 71 -37.16 94.50 -153.15
CA THR A 71 -38.57 94.13 -153.31
C THR A 71 -38.67 92.82 -154.10
N GLY A 72 -39.61 91.93 -153.73
CA GLY A 72 -39.77 90.60 -154.36
C GLY A 72 -39.42 89.38 -153.51
N LEU A 73 -39.09 89.54 -152.21
CA LEU A 73 -38.93 88.41 -151.29
C LEU A 73 -40.31 87.88 -150.87
N ILE A 74 -40.64 86.66 -151.28
CA ILE A 74 -41.97 86.03 -151.10
C ILE A 74 -42.19 85.41 -149.71
N ASN A 75 -41.14 85.24 -148.90
CA ASN A 75 -41.23 84.59 -147.59
C ASN A 75 -40.98 85.59 -146.46
N THR A 76 -42.05 86.21 -145.95
CA THR A 76 -41.99 87.34 -145.00
C THR A 76 -42.20 86.95 -143.54
N THR A 77 -42.77 85.77 -143.25
CA THR A 77 -43.05 85.30 -141.89
C THR A 77 -41.85 84.53 -141.32
N TRP A 78 -41.42 84.86 -140.11
CA TRP A 78 -40.37 84.10 -139.41
C TRP A 78 -40.98 83.15 -138.39
N VAL A 79 -40.47 81.91 -138.34
CA VAL A 79 -40.88 80.91 -137.36
C VAL A 79 -39.66 80.59 -136.47
N PRO A 80 -39.64 81.07 -135.21
CA PRO A 80 -38.61 80.67 -134.24
C PRO A 80 -38.53 79.14 -134.12
N GLY A 81 -37.32 78.57 -134.10
CA GLY A 81 -37.10 77.12 -133.94
C GLY A 81 -37.06 76.31 -135.24
N GLN A 82 -37.15 76.96 -136.41
CA GLN A 82 -36.94 76.29 -137.70
C GLN A 82 -35.44 75.94 -137.87
N THR A 83 -35.12 74.64 -137.93
CA THR A 83 -33.74 74.13 -137.97
C THR A 83 -33.17 73.97 -139.38
N GLN A 84 -33.98 74.22 -140.41
CA GLN A 84 -33.60 74.10 -141.82
C GLN A 84 -33.62 75.47 -142.51
N PRO A 85 -32.56 75.86 -143.24
CA PRO A 85 -32.51 77.14 -143.94
C PRO A 85 -33.54 77.15 -145.07
N VAL A 86 -34.28 78.26 -145.20
CA VAL A 86 -35.27 78.45 -146.27
C VAL A 86 -34.68 79.42 -147.29
N SER A 87 -34.58 78.99 -148.56
CA SER A 87 -34.03 79.80 -149.65
C SER A 87 -34.96 80.97 -150.02
N GLY A 88 -34.39 82.09 -150.45
CA GLY A 88 -35.15 83.27 -150.95
C GLY A 88 -35.48 84.34 -149.91
N ARG A 89 -34.78 84.39 -148.75
CA ARG A 89 -34.89 85.46 -147.75
C ARG A 89 -33.52 85.79 -147.13
N ALA A 90 -33.27 87.06 -146.79
CA ALA A 90 -32.17 87.46 -145.90
C ALA A 90 -32.68 87.51 -144.44
N ALA A 91 -31.83 87.15 -143.48
CA ALA A 91 -32.18 87.25 -142.06
C ALA A 91 -32.33 88.74 -141.66
N THR A 92 -33.40 89.08 -140.93
CA THR A 92 -33.55 90.42 -140.37
C THR A 92 -32.65 90.60 -139.15
N GLU A 93 -32.32 91.85 -138.84
CA GLU A 93 -31.51 92.19 -137.65
C GLU A 93 -32.16 91.65 -136.36
N ASP A 94 -33.49 91.68 -136.25
CA ASP A 94 -34.24 91.12 -135.12
C ASP A 94 -34.08 89.59 -134.99
N GLN A 95 -34.05 88.85 -136.11
CA GLN A 95 -33.85 87.40 -136.11
C GLN A 95 -32.43 87.04 -135.63
N LEU A 96 -31.43 87.77 -136.11
CA LEU A 96 -30.04 87.64 -135.65
C LEU A 96 -29.92 87.97 -134.16
N LYS A 97 -30.62 89.00 -133.68
CA LYS A 97 -30.64 89.38 -132.26
C LYS A 97 -31.30 88.32 -131.37
N GLN A 98 -32.34 87.65 -131.84
CA GLN A 98 -32.95 86.55 -131.08
C GLN A 98 -32.03 85.32 -131.00
N VAL A 99 -31.32 85.00 -132.07
CA VAL A 99 -30.28 83.96 -132.03
C VAL A 99 -29.16 84.35 -131.05
N ASP A 100 -28.71 85.61 -131.08
CA ASP A 100 -27.69 86.12 -130.17
C ASP A 100 -28.13 86.03 -128.70
N ASN A 101 -29.37 86.44 -128.39
CA ASN A 101 -29.95 86.27 -127.06
C ASN A 101 -29.97 84.80 -126.61
N GLN A 102 -30.33 83.86 -127.50
CA GLN A 102 -30.33 82.43 -127.19
C GLN A 102 -28.92 81.89 -126.94
N VAL A 103 -27.92 82.38 -127.69
CA VAL A 103 -26.50 82.04 -127.47
C VAL A 103 -26.03 82.57 -126.12
N VAL A 104 -26.41 83.80 -125.74
CA VAL A 104 -26.12 84.37 -124.42
C VAL A 104 -26.75 83.53 -123.30
N GLU A 105 -28.02 83.14 -123.45
CA GLU A 105 -28.71 82.28 -122.47
C GLU A 105 -28.05 80.90 -122.36
N ASN A 106 -27.74 80.25 -123.49
CA ASN A 106 -27.04 78.97 -123.49
C ASN A 106 -25.65 79.07 -122.85
N LYS A 107 -24.93 80.17 -123.09
CA LYS A 107 -23.63 80.42 -122.47
C LYS A 107 -23.75 80.55 -120.95
N ALA A 108 -24.79 81.23 -120.46
CA ALA A 108 -25.10 81.31 -119.03
C ALA A 108 -25.45 79.94 -118.44
N ASN A 109 -26.34 79.17 -119.09
CA ASN A 109 -26.71 77.82 -118.65
C ASN A 109 -25.52 76.85 -118.62
N ILE A 110 -24.60 76.95 -119.59
CA ILE A 110 -23.36 76.16 -119.61
C ILE A 110 -22.44 76.54 -118.44
N ALA A 111 -22.32 77.84 -118.13
CA ALA A 111 -21.55 78.30 -116.97
C ALA A 111 -22.15 77.76 -115.66
N ASP A 112 -23.47 77.89 -115.47
CA ASP A 112 -24.18 77.35 -114.30
C ASP A 112 -24.00 75.83 -114.17
N ASN A 113 -24.06 75.09 -115.28
CA ASN A 113 -23.83 73.65 -115.28
C ASN A 113 -22.37 73.32 -114.96
N THR A 114 -21.41 74.12 -115.43
CA THR A 114 -19.99 73.96 -115.10
C THR A 114 -19.77 74.13 -113.59
N ASP A 115 -20.39 75.16 -112.99
CA ASP A 115 -20.31 75.40 -111.55
C ASP A 115 -20.98 74.29 -110.74
N LYS A 116 -22.16 73.80 -111.17
CA LYS A 116 -22.84 72.66 -110.53
C LYS A 116 -22.01 71.38 -110.61
N ILE A 117 -21.37 71.13 -111.75
CA ILE A 117 -20.46 69.99 -111.93
C ILE A 117 -19.24 70.13 -111.02
N GLY A 118 -18.65 71.32 -110.91
CA GLY A 118 -17.56 71.61 -109.98
C GLY A 118 -17.94 71.31 -108.53
N LYS A 119 -19.08 71.84 -108.07
CA LYS A 119 -19.62 71.57 -106.73
C LYS A 119 -19.89 70.07 -106.50
N ASN A 120 -20.39 69.35 -107.50
CA ASN A 120 -20.58 67.91 -107.42
C ASN A 120 -19.25 67.16 -107.34
N ALA A 121 -18.21 67.58 -108.08
CA ALA A 121 -16.88 67.01 -108.02
C ALA A 121 -16.27 67.18 -106.62
N ASP A 122 -16.39 68.37 -106.02
CA ASP A 122 -15.95 68.65 -104.65
C ASP A 122 -16.69 67.77 -103.65
N ALA A 123 -18.02 67.68 -103.76
CA ALA A 123 -18.83 66.82 -102.87
C ALA A 123 -18.46 65.33 -103.00
N ILE A 124 -18.13 64.86 -104.20
CA ILE A 124 -17.64 63.48 -104.42
C ILE A 124 -16.28 63.29 -103.76
N ALA A 125 -15.36 64.25 -103.88
CA ALA A 125 -14.05 64.19 -103.23
C ALA A 125 -14.18 64.14 -101.69
N ASP A 126 -15.04 64.98 -101.12
CA ASP A 126 -15.35 64.98 -99.68
C ASP A 126 -15.94 63.64 -99.24
N ASN A 127 -16.88 63.09 -100.01
CA ASN A 127 -17.48 61.78 -99.70
C ASN A 127 -16.44 60.66 -99.79
N LYS A 128 -15.53 60.71 -100.77
CA LYS A 128 -14.43 59.76 -100.88
C LYS A 128 -13.53 59.82 -99.64
N GLN A 129 -13.22 61.02 -99.14
CA GLN A 129 -12.43 61.18 -97.93
C GLN A 129 -13.16 60.63 -96.69
N LYS A 130 -14.44 60.99 -96.50
CA LYS A 130 -15.26 60.45 -95.39
C LYS A 130 -15.34 58.93 -95.40
N ILE A 131 -15.42 58.31 -96.57
CA ILE A 131 -15.40 56.85 -96.71
C ILE A 131 -14.05 56.28 -96.26
N ALA A 132 -12.93 56.89 -96.64
CA ALA A 132 -11.60 56.47 -96.21
C ALA A 132 -11.41 56.61 -94.69
N ASP A 133 -11.89 57.71 -94.10
CA ASP A 133 -11.86 57.94 -92.67
C ASP A 133 -12.72 56.91 -91.92
N ASN A 134 -13.94 56.65 -92.42
CA ASN A 134 -14.82 55.61 -91.88
C ASN A 134 -14.18 54.22 -91.96
N LYS A 135 -13.51 53.89 -93.08
CA LYS A 135 -12.78 52.63 -93.23
C LYS A 135 -11.69 52.48 -92.16
N THR A 136 -10.91 53.54 -91.95
CA THR A 136 -9.85 53.57 -90.92
C THR A 136 -10.44 53.40 -89.51
N ALA A 137 -11.55 54.07 -89.21
CA ALA A 137 -12.24 53.94 -87.93
C ALA A 137 -12.80 52.52 -87.70
N ILE A 138 -13.36 51.91 -88.73
CA ILE A 138 -13.85 50.51 -88.69
C ILE A 138 -12.68 49.56 -88.42
N ASP A 139 -11.55 49.73 -89.10
CA ASP A 139 -10.37 48.87 -88.90
C ASP A 139 -9.83 48.98 -87.46
N LYS A 140 -9.77 50.21 -86.92
CA LYS A 140 -9.39 50.44 -85.52
C LYS A 140 -10.37 49.79 -84.54
N ASN A 141 -11.67 49.91 -84.81
CA ASN A 141 -12.70 49.28 -83.99
C ASN A 141 -12.59 47.74 -84.03
N ALA A 142 -12.32 47.16 -85.20
CA ALA A 142 -12.08 45.73 -85.33
C ALA A 142 -10.88 45.26 -84.50
N GLY A 143 -9.77 46.02 -84.52
CA GLY A 143 -8.60 45.76 -83.67
C GLY A 143 -8.93 45.83 -82.18
N ASN A 144 -9.62 46.89 -81.73
CA ASN A 144 -10.06 47.03 -80.34
C ASN A 144 -10.96 45.87 -79.88
N ILE A 145 -11.89 45.43 -80.75
CA ILE A 145 -12.76 44.28 -80.47
C ILE A 145 -11.94 42.99 -80.30
N ALA A 146 -10.94 42.76 -81.16
CA ALA A 146 -10.04 41.60 -81.04
C ALA A 146 -9.27 41.63 -79.71
N THR A 147 -8.66 42.76 -79.35
CA THR A 147 -7.97 42.92 -78.05
C THR A 147 -8.92 42.71 -76.87
N ASN A 148 -10.14 43.25 -76.93
CA ASN A 148 -11.12 43.05 -75.86
C ASN A 148 -11.53 41.57 -75.73
N LYS A 149 -11.66 40.84 -76.84
CA LYS A 149 -11.93 39.41 -76.83
C LYS A 149 -10.81 38.64 -76.11
N ASP A 150 -9.55 38.95 -76.42
CA ASP A 150 -8.40 38.29 -75.79
C ASP A 150 -8.31 38.61 -74.30
N ASN A 151 -8.53 39.87 -73.92
CA ASN A 151 -8.58 40.30 -72.51
C ASN A 151 -9.69 39.58 -71.73
N ILE A 152 -10.87 39.41 -72.33
CA ILE A 152 -11.98 38.67 -71.72
C ILE A 152 -11.59 37.19 -71.53
N ALA A 153 -10.92 36.58 -72.51
CA ALA A 153 -10.46 35.20 -72.40
C ALA A 153 -9.41 35.02 -71.30
N ALA A 154 -8.45 35.95 -71.19
CA ALA A 154 -7.46 35.97 -70.11
C ALA A 154 -8.12 36.13 -68.73
N ASN A 155 -9.02 37.11 -68.58
CA ASN A 155 -9.76 37.32 -67.33
C ASN A 155 -10.57 36.08 -66.95
N LYS A 156 -11.19 35.38 -67.92
CA LYS A 156 -11.90 34.13 -67.67
C LYS A 156 -10.96 33.04 -67.13
N ALA A 157 -9.75 32.93 -67.66
CA ALA A 157 -8.75 31.97 -67.19
C ALA A 157 -8.26 32.31 -65.77
N ASP A 158 -7.99 33.59 -65.49
CA ASP A 158 -7.58 34.06 -64.16
C ASP A 158 -8.66 33.82 -63.10
N ILE A 159 -9.92 34.06 -63.44
CA ILE A 159 -11.07 33.77 -62.56
C ILE A 159 -11.14 32.27 -62.25
N ALA A 160 -10.95 31.41 -63.24
CA ALA A 160 -10.94 29.96 -63.03
C ALA A 160 -9.78 29.54 -62.10
N ALA A 161 -8.57 30.03 -62.35
CA ALA A 161 -7.41 29.75 -61.50
C ALA A 161 -7.60 30.26 -60.06
N ASN A 162 -8.23 31.42 -59.88
CA ASN A 162 -8.55 31.95 -58.56
C ASN A 162 -9.63 31.12 -57.86
N THR A 163 -10.61 30.62 -58.60
CA THR A 163 -11.64 29.70 -58.07
C THR A 163 -10.99 28.43 -57.53
N ASP A 164 -10.05 27.83 -58.27
CA ASP A 164 -9.30 26.64 -57.83
C ASP A 164 -8.46 26.91 -56.57
N LYS A 165 -7.77 28.06 -56.52
CA LYS A 165 -6.98 28.46 -55.34
C LYS A 165 -7.87 28.66 -54.10
N ILE A 166 -9.05 29.26 -54.28
CA ILE A 166 -10.04 29.43 -53.21
C ILE A 166 -10.51 28.05 -52.72
N GLY A 167 -10.78 27.10 -53.63
CA GLY A 167 -11.13 25.72 -53.28
C GLY A 167 -10.06 25.05 -52.42
N LYS A 168 -8.79 25.09 -52.87
CA LYS A 168 -7.65 24.55 -52.09
C LYS A 168 -7.49 25.21 -50.72
N ASN A 169 -7.71 26.52 -50.64
CA ASN A 169 -7.69 27.22 -49.35
C ASN A 169 -8.83 26.77 -48.43
N ALA A 170 -10.03 26.53 -48.97
CA ALA A 170 -11.15 26.02 -48.21
C ALA A 170 -10.85 24.62 -47.65
N ASP A 171 -10.27 23.73 -48.45
CA ASP A 171 -9.83 22.40 -48.01
C ASP A 171 -8.79 22.49 -46.88
N ALA A 172 -7.75 23.33 -47.06
CA ALA A 172 -6.72 23.53 -46.04
C ALA A 172 -7.28 24.12 -44.73
N ILE A 173 -8.28 25.01 -44.81
CA ILE A 173 -8.99 25.52 -43.63
C ILE A 173 -9.76 24.40 -42.94
N SER A 174 -10.42 23.52 -43.69
CA SER A 174 -11.14 22.37 -43.15
C SER A 174 -10.19 21.41 -42.41
N ASP A 175 -9.06 21.08 -43.02
CA ASP A 175 -8.02 20.23 -42.40
C ASP A 175 -7.46 20.84 -41.13
N ASN A 176 -7.17 22.15 -41.14
CA ASN A 176 -6.70 22.86 -39.96
C ASN A 176 -7.75 22.88 -38.85
N LYS A 177 -9.03 23.03 -39.18
CA LYS A 177 -10.13 22.93 -38.22
C LYS A 177 -10.17 21.56 -37.56
N GLN A 178 -9.98 20.48 -38.33
CA GLN A 178 -9.91 19.12 -37.78
C GLN A 178 -8.70 18.94 -36.86
N LYS A 179 -7.49 19.34 -37.29
CA LYS A 179 -6.27 19.29 -36.47
C LYS A 179 -6.41 20.05 -35.15
N ILE A 180 -7.08 21.21 -35.17
CA ILE A 180 -7.38 21.98 -33.95
C ILE A 180 -8.30 21.19 -33.01
N ALA A 181 -9.33 20.53 -33.54
CA ALA A 181 -10.23 19.69 -32.75
C ALA A 181 -9.50 18.47 -32.13
N ASP A 182 -8.62 17.84 -32.89
CA ASP A 182 -7.80 16.72 -32.42
C ASP A 182 -6.84 17.17 -31.32
N ASN A 183 -6.15 18.30 -31.52
CA ASN A 183 -5.27 18.91 -30.51
C ASN A 183 -6.04 19.27 -29.24
N LYS A 184 -7.25 19.82 -29.36
CA LYS A 184 -8.12 20.11 -28.21
C LYS A 184 -8.46 18.85 -27.42
N THR A 185 -8.74 17.74 -28.10
CA THR A 185 -9.01 16.44 -27.47
C THR A 185 -7.77 15.91 -26.75
N ALA A 186 -6.60 15.98 -27.40
CA ALA A 186 -5.32 15.56 -26.80
C ALA A 186 -4.96 16.39 -25.57
N ILE A 187 -5.13 17.71 -25.62
CA ILE A 187 -4.90 18.61 -24.47
C ILE A 187 -5.84 18.26 -23.30
N THR A 188 -7.10 17.96 -23.59
CA THR A 188 -8.08 17.55 -22.57
C THR A 188 -7.65 16.25 -21.90
N LYS A 189 -7.20 15.25 -22.68
CA LYS A 189 -6.69 13.99 -22.15
C LYS A 189 -5.45 14.21 -21.26
N ASN A 190 -4.47 14.96 -21.76
CA ASN A 190 -3.25 15.26 -21.00
C ASN A 190 -3.55 16.00 -19.68
N THR A 191 -4.56 16.87 -19.67
CA THR A 191 -5.02 17.54 -18.44
C THR A 191 -5.53 16.53 -17.41
N GLY A 192 -6.28 15.50 -17.84
CA GLY A 192 -6.73 14.41 -16.99
C GLY A 192 -5.59 13.52 -16.48
N ASP A 193 -4.64 13.17 -17.34
CA ASP A 193 -3.47 12.37 -16.98
C ASP A 193 -2.59 13.11 -15.95
N ILE A 194 -2.38 14.42 -16.13
CA ILE A 194 -1.66 15.27 -15.16
C ILE A 194 -2.39 15.30 -13.81
N ALA A 195 -3.72 15.40 -13.81
CA ALA A 195 -4.50 15.39 -12.57
C ALA A 195 -4.39 14.05 -11.82
N THR A 196 -4.39 12.94 -12.55
CA THR A 196 -4.18 11.59 -11.99
C THR A 196 -2.80 11.45 -11.39
N ASN A 197 -1.75 11.79 -12.15
CA ASN A 197 -0.36 11.77 -11.67
C ASN A 197 -0.16 12.65 -10.42
N LYS A 198 -0.83 13.82 -10.36
CA LYS A 198 -0.81 14.68 -9.17
C LYS A 198 -1.40 13.96 -7.94
N GLY A 199 -2.48 13.21 -8.11
CA GLY A 199 -3.09 12.39 -7.06
C GLY A 199 -2.15 11.27 -6.58
N ASP A 200 -1.57 10.52 -7.52
CA ASP A 200 -0.64 9.42 -7.21
C ASP A 200 0.62 9.91 -6.47
N ILE A 201 1.18 11.05 -6.90
CA ILE A 201 2.31 11.69 -6.21
C ILE A 201 1.93 12.06 -4.77
N ALA A 202 0.71 12.57 -4.54
CA ALA A 202 0.25 12.91 -3.19
C ALA A 202 0.10 11.66 -2.30
N SER A 203 -0.47 10.58 -2.83
CA SER A 203 -0.58 9.29 -2.13
C SER A 203 0.79 8.69 -1.81
N ASN A 204 1.71 8.68 -2.79
CA ASN A 204 3.07 8.21 -2.58
C ASN A 204 3.81 9.03 -1.53
N LYS A 205 3.64 10.37 -1.54
CA LYS A 205 4.18 11.25 -0.50
C LYS A 205 3.66 10.90 0.89
N ALA A 206 2.37 10.60 1.02
CA ALA A 206 1.77 10.18 2.29
C ALA A 206 2.30 8.83 2.77
N ASN A 207 2.39 7.84 1.87
CA ASN A 207 2.93 6.51 2.17
C ASN A 207 4.40 6.57 2.57
N ILE A 208 5.21 7.37 1.87
CA ILE A 208 6.61 7.59 2.23
C ILE A 208 6.70 8.19 3.63
N ALA A 209 5.89 9.21 3.96
CA ALA A 209 5.88 9.80 5.30
C ALA A 209 5.50 8.79 6.39
N GLN A 210 4.51 7.92 6.13
CA GLN A 210 4.12 6.84 7.05
C GLN A 210 5.25 5.83 7.25
N ASN A 211 5.89 5.40 6.16
CA ASN A 211 7.04 4.49 6.23
C ASN A 211 8.22 5.13 6.95
N THR A 212 8.54 6.40 6.67
CA THR A 212 9.57 7.17 7.40
C THR A 212 9.28 7.22 8.89
N ALA A 213 8.03 7.49 9.30
CA ALA A 213 7.65 7.49 10.70
C ALA A 213 7.74 6.08 11.33
N ALA A 214 7.38 5.04 10.58
CA ALA A 214 7.42 3.66 11.06
C ALA A 214 8.84 3.17 11.30
N ILE A 215 9.76 3.40 10.36
CA ILE A 215 11.17 3.01 10.51
C ILE A 215 11.90 3.85 11.57
N ALA A 216 11.45 5.07 11.84
CA ALA A 216 12.01 5.93 12.88
C ALA A 216 11.62 5.48 14.30
N ARG A 217 10.64 4.57 14.44
CA ARG A 217 10.33 3.97 15.73
C ARG A 217 11.53 3.18 16.23
N LYS A 218 11.70 3.19 17.55
CA LYS A 218 12.72 2.43 18.25
C LYS A 218 12.08 1.42 19.16
N ILE A 219 12.82 0.37 19.49
CA ILE A 219 12.40 -0.70 20.40
C ILE A 219 13.38 -0.79 21.57
N SER A 220 12.84 -0.97 22.76
CA SER A 220 13.57 -1.31 23.98
C SER A 220 12.77 -2.35 24.78
N LEU A 221 13.48 -3.16 25.57
CA LEU A 221 12.88 -4.16 26.45
C LEU A 221 13.04 -3.70 27.90
N GLY A 222 11.94 -3.64 28.64
CA GLY A 222 11.92 -3.34 30.07
C GLY A 222 11.95 -4.60 30.93
N GLY A 223 12.54 -4.50 32.13
CA GLY A 223 12.49 -5.53 33.16
C GLY A 223 12.23 -4.93 34.54
N ASN A 224 12.21 -5.76 35.59
CA ASN A 224 11.91 -5.30 36.96
C ASN A 224 12.91 -4.27 37.51
N SER A 225 14.13 -4.21 36.98
CA SER A 225 15.18 -3.31 37.44
C SER A 225 16.02 -2.73 36.28
N GLY A 226 15.36 -2.16 35.27
CA GLY A 226 16.03 -1.44 34.18
C GLY A 226 15.36 -1.62 32.83
N SER A 227 15.99 -1.10 31.78
CA SER A 227 15.58 -1.29 30.38
C SER A 227 16.80 -1.36 29.50
N THR A 228 16.68 -2.02 28.36
CA THR A 228 17.72 -1.96 27.33
C THR A 228 17.76 -0.56 26.71
N ASP A 229 18.92 -0.18 26.17
CA ASP A 229 18.99 0.98 25.28
C ASP A 229 18.03 0.83 24.10
N GLU A 230 17.46 1.95 23.65
CA GLU A 230 16.62 1.98 22.45
C GLU A 230 17.43 1.57 21.22
N LYS A 231 16.93 0.60 20.45
CA LYS A 231 17.48 0.23 19.14
C LYS A 231 16.59 0.76 18.02
N SER A 232 17.21 1.41 17.04
CA SER A 232 16.51 1.90 15.85
C SER A 232 16.12 0.76 14.91
N LEU A 233 14.93 0.83 14.34
CA LEU A 233 14.52 -0.04 13.23
C LEU A 233 15.06 0.45 11.87
N SER A 234 15.66 1.64 11.82
CA SER A 234 16.06 2.29 10.57
C SER A 234 17.47 1.95 10.06
N THR A 235 18.28 1.25 10.84
CA THR A 235 19.73 1.12 10.58
C THR A 235 20.20 -0.31 10.25
N GLY A 236 19.30 -1.29 10.27
CA GLY A 236 19.60 -2.70 9.97
C GLY A 236 18.84 -3.68 10.85
N ASP A 237 19.21 -4.96 10.79
CA ASP A 237 18.59 -6.02 11.60
C ASP A 237 18.75 -5.74 13.09
N VAL A 238 17.65 -5.88 13.84
CA VAL A 238 17.65 -5.69 15.29
C VAL A 238 17.87 -7.03 15.99
N LYS A 239 18.93 -7.11 16.79
CA LYS A 239 19.23 -8.28 17.63
C LYS A 239 19.22 -7.88 19.10
N PHE A 240 18.39 -8.54 19.89
CA PHE A 240 18.44 -8.52 21.35
C PHE A 240 18.91 -9.86 21.87
N ASN A 241 19.89 -9.83 22.77
CA ASN A 241 20.30 -11.02 23.49
C ASN A 241 19.61 -11.02 24.85
N VAL A 242 18.82 -12.05 25.15
CA VAL A 242 18.34 -12.32 26.51
C VAL A 242 19.38 -13.23 27.15
N LYS A 243 20.01 -12.77 28.23
CA LYS A 243 21.06 -13.51 28.94
C LYS A 243 20.51 -14.01 30.27
N GLY A 244 20.68 -15.30 30.54
CA GLY A 244 20.56 -15.85 31.89
C GLY A 244 21.86 -15.64 32.65
N GLU A 245 21.78 -15.01 33.82
CA GLU A 245 22.89 -14.90 34.79
C GLU A 245 22.43 -15.47 36.14
N ASN A 246 23.38 -15.82 37.00
CA ASN A 246 23.13 -16.23 38.40
C ASN A 246 22.14 -17.38 38.57
N GLY A 247 22.32 -18.49 37.85
CA GLY A 247 21.48 -19.67 38.04
C GLY A 247 20.36 -19.83 37.00
N LEU A 248 20.28 -18.93 36.01
CA LEU A 248 19.26 -18.95 34.96
C LEU A 248 19.84 -19.30 33.60
N THR A 249 19.08 -20.05 32.81
CA THR A 249 19.34 -20.28 31.37
C THR A 249 18.19 -19.75 30.53
N THR A 250 18.51 -19.26 29.35
CA THR A 250 17.56 -18.64 28.43
C THR A 250 17.64 -19.30 27.06
N VAL A 251 16.49 -19.72 26.53
CA VAL A 251 16.38 -20.31 25.20
C VAL A 251 15.34 -19.54 24.40
N ALA A 252 15.77 -18.94 23.29
CA ALA A 252 14.88 -18.32 22.31
C ALA A 252 14.67 -19.32 21.15
N ASN A 253 13.44 -19.78 20.96
CA ASN A 253 13.11 -20.73 19.89
C ASN A 253 11.69 -20.46 19.37
N GLY A 254 11.54 -20.38 18.05
CA GLY A 254 10.29 -19.96 17.42
C GLY A 254 9.86 -18.58 17.92
N ASP A 255 8.64 -18.49 18.43
CA ASP A 255 8.03 -17.25 18.92
C ASP A 255 8.27 -17.00 20.42
N ASP A 256 8.90 -17.95 21.15
CA ASP A 256 9.03 -17.90 22.60
C ASP A 256 10.48 -17.68 23.08
N VAL A 257 10.62 -16.93 24.18
CA VAL A 257 11.83 -16.90 25.01
C VAL A 257 11.52 -17.56 26.35
N THR A 258 12.10 -18.74 26.58
CA THR A 258 11.98 -19.45 27.85
C THR A 258 13.13 -19.05 28.78
N VAL A 259 12.79 -18.70 30.03
CA VAL A 259 13.75 -18.46 31.11
C VAL A 259 13.51 -19.52 32.18
N LYS A 260 14.54 -20.30 32.53
CA LYS A 260 14.46 -21.36 33.54
C LYS A 260 15.68 -21.35 34.45
N LEU A 261 15.60 -21.98 35.61
CA LEU A 261 16.79 -22.30 36.40
C LEU A 261 17.69 -23.24 35.59
N ASP A 262 18.99 -23.06 35.70
CA ASP A 262 19.95 -24.03 35.20
C ASP A 262 19.88 -25.33 36.02
N ASP A 263 20.29 -26.43 35.40
CA ASP A 263 20.09 -27.75 35.96
C ASP A 263 20.90 -27.95 37.26
N ALA A 264 22.05 -27.27 37.40
CA ALA A 264 22.87 -27.32 38.61
C ALA A 264 22.21 -26.61 39.79
N THR A 265 21.65 -25.42 39.55
CA THR A 265 20.91 -24.62 40.53
C THR A 265 19.61 -25.31 40.89
N LYS A 266 18.89 -25.84 39.91
CA LYS A 266 17.71 -26.67 40.13
C LYS A 266 18.03 -27.87 41.02
N GLY A 267 19.10 -28.62 40.74
CA GLY A 267 19.54 -29.75 41.55
C GLY A 267 19.94 -29.39 42.98
N LYS A 268 20.50 -28.19 43.20
CA LYS A 268 20.78 -27.67 44.56
C LYS A 268 19.52 -27.32 45.36
N ILE A 269 18.38 -27.11 44.71
CA ILE A 269 17.12 -26.73 45.35
C ILE A 269 16.23 -27.96 45.53
N GLU A 270 16.13 -28.83 44.53
CA GLU A 270 15.28 -30.03 44.56
C GLU A 270 15.84 -31.10 45.51
N ASN A 271 15.28 -31.18 46.72
CA ASN A 271 15.56 -32.21 47.73
C ASN A 271 17.06 -32.41 48.04
N ALA A 272 17.81 -31.31 48.14
CA ALA A 272 19.25 -31.36 48.39
C ALA A 272 19.63 -32.19 49.63
N ALA A 273 18.78 -32.19 50.66
CA ALA A 273 18.99 -32.98 51.87
C ALA A 273 19.07 -34.50 51.63
N ASP A 274 18.38 -35.00 50.60
CA ASP A 274 18.28 -36.43 50.29
C ASP A 274 19.29 -36.86 49.21
N GLN A 275 19.76 -35.93 48.37
CA GLN A 275 20.61 -36.24 47.22
C GLN A 275 22.07 -35.84 47.41
N ASP A 276 22.33 -34.59 47.80
CA ASP A 276 23.68 -34.06 47.88
C ASP A 276 23.79 -32.91 48.88
N LEU A 277 24.48 -33.18 49.99
CA LEU A 277 24.81 -32.21 51.05
C LEU A 277 26.18 -31.55 50.85
N SER A 278 26.78 -31.66 49.66
CA SER A 278 28.06 -31.02 49.33
C SER A 278 28.00 -29.48 49.41
N ASN A 279 26.80 -28.91 49.27
CA ASN A 279 26.54 -27.48 49.39
C ASN A 279 26.57 -26.98 50.85
N LEU A 280 26.58 -27.88 51.85
CA LEU A 280 26.70 -27.49 53.25
C LEU A 280 28.16 -27.20 53.62
N THR A 281 28.36 -26.07 54.31
CA THR A 281 29.61 -25.77 54.99
C THR A 281 29.84 -26.75 56.15
N PRO A 282 31.07 -26.86 56.70
CA PRO A 282 31.33 -27.61 57.91
C PRO A 282 30.35 -27.26 59.05
N ASP A 283 30.03 -25.98 59.23
CA ASP A 283 29.05 -25.51 60.21
C ASP A 283 27.64 -26.03 59.91
N GLY A 284 27.20 -26.00 58.65
CA GLY A 284 25.92 -26.55 58.24
C GLY A 284 25.81 -28.06 58.52
N LYS A 285 26.88 -28.81 58.27
CA LYS A 285 26.96 -30.24 58.63
C LYS A 285 26.87 -30.45 60.14
N GLN A 286 27.50 -29.59 60.95
CA GLN A 286 27.41 -29.65 62.41
C GLN A 286 25.99 -29.31 62.91
N GLN A 287 25.28 -28.38 62.27
CA GLN A 287 23.89 -28.11 62.61
C GLN A 287 23.01 -29.34 62.43
N ILE A 288 23.14 -30.08 61.33
CA ILE A 288 22.40 -31.32 61.12
C ILE A 288 22.73 -32.37 62.19
N LYS A 289 24.01 -32.56 62.53
CA LYS A 289 24.43 -33.45 63.61
C LYS A 289 23.85 -33.06 64.97
N ASN A 290 23.73 -31.76 65.23
CA ASN A 290 23.13 -31.24 66.45
C ASN A 290 21.61 -31.46 66.49
N LEU A 291 20.90 -31.37 65.36
CA LEU A 291 19.47 -31.70 65.30
C LEU A 291 19.19 -33.17 65.61
N ALA A 292 20.06 -34.08 65.15
CA ALA A 292 19.93 -35.52 65.41
C ALA A 292 20.52 -35.96 66.77
N ALA A 293 21.11 -35.04 67.52
CA ALA A 293 21.71 -35.35 68.81
C ALA A 293 20.63 -35.65 69.86
N TRP A 294 20.94 -36.58 70.76
CA TRP A 294 20.10 -36.92 71.90
C TRP A 294 20.97 -37.00 73.15
N ASN A 295 20.37 -36.96 74.33
CA ASN A 295 21.12 -37.02 75.58
C ASN A 295 20.99 -38.41 76.22
N VAL A 296 22.11 -38.96 76.69
CA VAL A 296 22.13 -40.18 77.51
C VAL A 296 22.28 -39.81 78.99
N VAL A 297 21.51 -40.47 79.84
CA VAL A 297 21.61 -40.34 81.30
C VAL A 297 21.35 -41.70 81.94
N ALA A 298 22.15 -42.05 82.95
CA ALA A 298 21.94 -43.21 83.79
C ALA A 298 21.61 -42.73 85.20
N ASN A 299 20.52 -43.23 85.78
CA ASN A 299 20.04 -42.82 87.10
C ASN A 299 19.85 -41.28 87.17
N ASN A 300 20.38 -40.65 88.22
CA ASN A 300 20.28 -39.20 88.47
C ASN A 300 21.58 -38.45 88.13
N GLU A 301 22.39 -39.00 87.22
CA GLU A 301 23.64 -38.36 86.78
C GLU A 301 23.39 -37.20 85.80
N THR A 302 24.47 -36.51 85.39
CA THR A 302 24.39 -35.45 84.38
C THR A 302 24.10 -36.04 83.01
N ALA A 303 23.17 -35.42 82.28
CA ALA A 303 22.84 -35.81 80.91
C ALA A 303 23.97 -35.43 79.95
N GLU A 304 24.48 -36.41 79.19
CA GLU A 304 25.58 -36.23 78.24
C GLU A 304 25.05 -36.20 76.80
N LYS A 305 25.50 -35.23 76.00
CA LYS A 305 25.04 -35.06 74.61
C LYS A 305 25.73 -36.06 73.68
N VAL A 306 24.94 -36.91 73.03
CA VAL A 306 25.37 -37.87 72.02
C VAL A 306 25.09 -37.28 70.64
N GLU A 307 26.12 -36.69 70.03
CA GLU A 307 26.03 -36.15 68.67
C GLU A 307 26.08 -37.25 67.61
N GLY A 308 25.58 -36.96 66.40
CA GLY A 308 25.62 -37.89 65.28
C GLY A 308 27.05 -38.37 64.97
N GLY A 309 27.30 -39.66 65.18
CA GLY A 309 28.61 -40.31 65.03
C GLY A 309 29.29 -40.71 66.36
N ASN A 310 28.77 -40.25 67.51
CA ASN A 310 29.26 -40.68 68.82
C ASN A 310 28.87 -42.15 69.10
N THR A 311 29.61 -42.81 70.00
CA THR A 311 29.29 -44.17 70.48
C THR A 311 29.02 -44.17 71.97
N VAL A 312 27.95 -44.85 72.39
CA VAL A 312 27.67 -45.14 73.80
C VAL A 312 28.07 -46.59 74.06
N LYS A 313 28.92 -46.84 75.05
CA LYS A 313 29.40 -48.18 75.40
C LYS A 313 28.72 -48.67 76.67
N PHE A 314 28.13 -49.86 76.60
CA PHE A 314 27.67 -50.60 77.78
C PHE A 314 28.73 -51.64 78.15
N ILE A 315 29.04 -51.77 79.44
CA ILE A 315 30.16 -52.58 79.95
C ILE A 315 29.61 -53.57 80.99
N ASP A 316 30.04 -54.83 80.91
CA ASP A 316 29.66 -55.89 81.86
C ASP A 316 30.15 -55.58 83.27
N GLY A 317 29.29 -55.87 84.25
CA GLY A 317 29.66 -55.88 85.67
C GLY A 317 29.97 -57.30 86.16
N ASP A 318 30.24 -57.45 87.45
CA ASP A 318 30.59 -58.76 88.02
C ASP A 318 29.41 -59.74 87.99
N ASN A 319 28.21 -59.30 88.36
CA ASN A 319 27.00 -60.14 88.40
C ASN A 319 26.05 -59.93 87.22
N ILE A 320 26.33 -58.97 86.33
CA ILE A 320 25.47 -58.58 85.21
C ILE A 320 26.24 -58.83 83.91
N SER A 321 25.60 -59.52 82.96
CA SER A 321 26.09 -59.71 81.61
C SER A 321 25.23 -58.94 80.62
N ILE A 322 25.89 -58.21 79.73
CA ILE A 322 25.29 -57.40 78.67
C ILE A 322 25.77 -57.97 77.34
N THR A 323 24.82 -58.40 76.52
CA THR A 323 25.12 -58.87 75.16
C THR A 323 24.37 -58.03 74.14
N GLN A 324 25.04 -57.69 73.04
CA GLN A 324 24.46 -56.91 71.94
C GLN A 324 24.33 -57.79 70.70
N ASN A 325 23.12 -57.85 70.14
CA ASN A 325 22.88 -58.41 68.81
C ASN A 325 22.19 -57.35 67.94
N GLY A 326 22.98 -56.66 67.12
CA GLY A 326 22.47 -55.52 66.34
C GLY A 326 21.98 -54.37 67.24
N LYS A 327 20.66 -54.10 67.21
CA LYS A 327 20.01 -53.05 68.01
C LYS A 327 19.43 -53.55 69.34
N ASP A 328 19.42 -54.86 69.56
CA ASP A 328 18.87 -55.45 70.77
C ASP A 328 19.98 -55.65 71.81
N PHE A 329 19.75 -55.13 73.01
CA PHE A 329 20.62 -55.29 74.16
C PHE A 329 19.93 -56.22 75.17
N THR A 330 20.56 -57.33 75.50
CA THR A 330 20.09 -58.22 76.56
C THR A 330 20.92 -57.98 77.81
N ILE A 331 20.29 -57.46 78.86
CA ILE A 331 20.88 -57.28 80.19
C ILE A 331 20.33 -58.38 81.08
N SER A 332 21.21 -59.21 81.61
CA SER A 332 20.83 -60.36 82.43
C SER A 332 21.74 -60.50 83.65
N THR A 333 21.22 -61.09 84.72
CA THR A 333 22.10 -61.61 85.76
C THR A 333 22.87 -62.79 85.19
N LYS A 334 24.16 -62.88 85.52
CA LYS A 334 24.94 -64.06 85.19
C LYS A 334 24.33 -65.29 85.86
N LYS A 335 24.59 -66.47 85.27
CA LYS A 335 24.13 -67.75 85.82
C LYS A 335 24.68 -67.99 87.23
N ASP A 336 25.92 -67.56 87.43
CA ASP A 336 26.62 -67.58 88.71
C ASP A 336 26.77 -66.13 89.18
N VAL A 337 26.24 -65.84 90.36
CA VAL A 337 26.30 -64.52 91.00
C VAL A 337 27.02 -64.64 92.33
N THR A 338 27.87 -63.66 92.61
CA THR A 338 28.61 -63.53 93.87
C THR A 338 28.11 -62.31 94.63
N PHE A 339 27.61 -62.53 95.85
CA PHE A 339 27.20 -61.48 96.76
C PHE A 339 28.04 -61.55 98.04
N ASP A 340 28.52 -60.42 98.53
CA ASP A 340 29.21 -60.36 99.83
C ASP A 340 28.22 -60.58 100.99
N THR A 341 26.98 -60.08 100.85
CA THR A 341 25.93 -60.25 101.85
C THR A 341 24.57 -60.31 101.17
N VAL A 342 23.69 -61.20 101.66
CA VAL A 342 22.32 -61.32 101.16
C VAL A 342 21.36 -61.02 102.30
N THR A 343 20.59 -59.94 102.18
CA THR A 343 19.45 -59.67 103.07
C THR A 343 18.19 -60.13 102.37
N ALA A 344 17.51 -61.14 102.91
CA ALA A 344 16.20 -61.55 102.43
C ALA A 344 15.13 -61.09 103.42
N THR A 345 14.21 -60.27 102.94
CA THR A 345 13.08 -59.77 103.74
C THR A 345 11.87 -60.72 103.74
N GLN A 346 11.99 -61.83 103.01
CA GLN A 346 11.00 -62.91 102.93
C GLN A 346 11.70 -64.27 103.07
N THR A 347 10.92 -65.33 103.23
CA THR A 347 11.44 -66.71 103.35
C THR A 347 12.24 -67.11 102.11
N ILE A 348 13.54 -67.37 102.30
CA ILE A 348 14.36 -68.00 101.27
C ILE A 348 14.00 -69.49 101.22
N THR A 349 13.50 -69.96 100.08
CA THR A 349 13.39 -71.41 99.82
C THR A 349 14.60 -71.84 99.02
N ALA A 350 15.60 -72.43 99.69
CA ALA A 350 16.80 -72.98 99.06
C ALA A 350 16.72 -74.51 99.07
N PRO A 351 16.40 -75.17 97.94
CA PRO A 351 16.19 -76.62 97.90
C PRO A 351 17.43 -77.43 98.28
N LYS A 352 18.62 -76.86 98.03
CA LYS A 352 19.93 -77.38 98.46
C LYS A 352 20.84 -76.21 98.79
N VAL A 353 21.31 -76.15 100.04
CA VAL A 353 22.38 -75.25 100.46
C VAL A 353 23.64 -76.09 100.65
N LYS A 354 24.73 -75.74 99.97
CA LYS A 354 26.04 -76.34 100.19
C LYS A 354 26.99 -75.25 100.69
N ALA A 355 27.14 -75.15 102.00
CA ALA A 355 28.18 -74.30 102.60
C ALA A 355 29.50 -75.06 102.52
N THR A 356 30.40 -74.63 101.63
CA THR A 356 31.71 -75.28 101.46
C THR A 356 32.80 -74.72 102.37
N THR A 357 32.59 -73.55 103.02
CA THR A 357 33.54 -72.89 103.94
C THR A 357 32.84 -71.83 104.83
N GLY A 358 33.19 -71.76 106.13
CA GLY A 358 32.92 -70.60 107.01
C GLY A 358 31.52 -70.47 107.66
N VAL A 359 31.16 -71.34 108.61
CA VAL A 359 29.97 -71.16 109.48
C VAL A 359 30.42 -70.94 110.93
N GLU A 360 30.29 -69.71 111.44
CA GLU A 360 30.46 -69.41 112.87
C GLU A 360 29.10 -69.47 113.59
N THR A 361 28.86 -70.57 114.32
CA THR A 361 27.87 -70.81 115.41
C THR A 361 26.45 -70.18 115.33
N PRO A 362 25.35 -70.95 115.18
CA PRO A 362 24.00 -70.40 115.30
C PRO A 362 23.56 -70.32 116.78
N GLN A 363 23.26 -69.12 117.27
CA GLN A 363 22.46 -68.94 118.49
C GLN A 363 20.97 -68.84 118.12
N VAL A 364 20.10 -69.47 118.91
CA VAL A 364 18.65 -69.27 118.86
C VAL A 364 18.25 -68.42 120.07
N THR A 365 17.81 -67.19 119.85
CA THR A 365 17.32 -66.27 120.89
C THR A 365 15.77 -66.23 120.89
N GLY A 366 15.12 -66.23 122.08
CA GLY A 366 13.65 -66.12 122.21
C GLY A 366 12.90 -66.84 123.36
N LEU A 367 13.55 -67.34 124.43
CA LEU A 367 12.87 -68.06 125.54
C LEU A 367 12.49 -67.12 126.71
N THR A 368 11.27 -67.24 127.27
CA THR A 368 10.62 -66.20 128.11
C THR A 368 10.38 -66.54 129.60
N ASN A 369 10.80 -67.70 130.13
CA ASN A 369 10.52 -68.11 131.52
C ASN A 369 11.80 -68.34 132.36
N THR A 370 12.14 -67.39 133.25
CA THR A 370 13.47 -67.31 133.92
C THR A 370 13.47 -67.41 135.45
N ALA A 371 12.32 -67.60 136.15
CA ALA A 371 12.26 -67.67 137.62
C ALA A 371 11.87 -69.08 138.15
N TRP A 372 12.46 -69.54 139.26
CA TRP A 372 12.20 -70.85 139.89
C TRP A 372 11.65 -70.72 141.33
N THR A 373 10.73 -71.61 141.72
CA THR A 373 10.05 -71.62 143.03
C THR A 373 10.40 -72.88 143.82
N LEU A 374 10.95 -72.73 145.04
CA LEU A 374 11.35 -73.82 145.94
C LEU A 374 10.13 -74.64 146.44
N GLY A 375 10.24 -75.98 146.43
CA GLY A 375 9.23 -76.90 146.97
C GLY A 375 8.19 -77.45 145.97
N GLN A 376 8.27 -77.06 144.69
CA GLN A 376 7.35 -77.53 143.65
C GLN A 376 7.80 -78.89 143.08
N THR A 377 6.96 -79.93 143.19
CA THR A 377 7.29 -81.32 142.85
C THR A 377 6.85 -81.76 141.44
N GLN A 378 6.37 -80.82 140.60
CA GLN A 378 5.91 -81.08 139.22
C GLN A 378 6.76 -80.33 138.17
N PRO A 379 7.14 -80.96 137.04
CA PRO A 379 7.98 -80.34 136.01
C PRO A 379 7.24 -79.24 135.22
N VAL A 380 7.94 -78.14 134.92
CA VAL A 380 7.42 -77.03 134.10
C VAL A 380 8.09 -77.06 132.72
N SER A 381 7.30 -77.16 131.65
CA SER A 381 7.79 -77.20 130.26
C SER A 381 8.30 -75.83 129.78
N GLY A 382 9.31 -75.83 128.91
CA GLY A 382 9.85 -74.62 128.26
C GLY A 382 11.21 -74.14 128.79
N ARG A 383 11.99 -74.99 129.46
CA ARG A 383 13.30 -74.66 130.05
C ARG A 383 14.21 -75.90 130.15
N ALA A 384 15.53 -75.70 130.12
CA ALA A 384 16.55 -76.62 130.64
C ALA A 384 16.95 -76.22 132.08
N ALA A 385 17.17 -77.17 133.00
CA ALA A 385 17.60 -76.86 134.38
C ALA A 385 18.96 -76.16 134.41
N THR A 386 19.14 -75.16 135.29
CA THR A 386 20.41 -74.46 135.50
C THR A 386 21.32 -75.26 136.44
N GLU A 387 22.63 -75.03 136.37
CA GLU A 387 23.62 -75.74 137.21
C GLU A 387 23.36 -75.54 138.72
N ASP A 388 22.97 -74.34 139.14
CA ASP A 388 22.62 -74.05 140.54
C ASP A 388 21.43 -74.89 141.05
N GLN A 389 20.51 -75.27 140.16
CA GLN A 389 19.32 -76.06 140.51
C GLN A 389 19.66 -77.53 140.73
N LEU A 390 20.64 -78.07 140.02
CA LEU A 390 21.15 -79.42 140.25
C LEU A 390 21.94 -79.50 141.56
N LYS A 391 22.67 -78.44 141.93
CA LYS A 391 23.46 -78.42 143.17
C LYS A 391 22.60 -78.50 144.44
N TYR A 392 21.48 -77.78 144.49
CA TYR A 392 20.58 -77.81 145.66
C TYR A 392 19.98 -79.21 145.90
N VAL A 393 19.70 -79.95 144.82
CA VAL A 393 19.20 -81.34 144.91
C VAL A 393 20.29 -82.27 145.47
N ASP A 394 21.54 -82.07 145.07
CA ASP A 394 22.68 -82.86 145.54
C ASP A 394 22.95 -82.66 147.05
N ASP A 395 22.88 -81.42 147.53
CA ASP A 395 23.07 -81.08 148.95
C ASP A 395 22.00 -81.76 149.85
N GLN A 396 20.72 -81.82 149.42
CA GLN A 396 19.66 -82.52 150.17
C GLN A 396 19.80 -84.06 150.18
N VAL A 397 20.37 -84.64 149.13
CA VAL A 397 20.62 -86.10 149.09
C VAL A 397 21.72 -86.48 150.09
N ALA A 398 22.72 -85.60 150.28
CA ALA A 398 23.78 -85.82 151.25
C ALA A 398 23.29 -85.80 152.71
N GLU A 399 22.41 -84.86 153.08
CA GLU A 399 21.87 -84.74 154.45
C GLU A 399 21.01 -85.95 154.84
N ASN A 400 20.17 -86.45 153.93
CA ASN A 400 19.37 -87.65 154.15
C ASN A 400 20.22 -88.91 154.36
N LYS A 401 21.38 -88.99 153.70
CA LYS A 401 22.32 -90.11 153.86
C LYS A 401 22.91 -90.19 155.27
N ALA A 402 23.16 -89.04 155.92
CA ALA A 402 23.68 -89.00 157.29
C ALA A 402 22.65 -89.44 158.34
N ASN A 403 21.39 -89.00 158.21
CA ASN A 403 20.31 -89.36 159.13
C ASN A 403 19.98 -90.87 159.12
N ILE A 404 20.16 -91.55 157.99
CA ILE A 404 19.95 -93.00 157.85
C ILE A 404 21.03 -93.80 158.61
N ALA A 405 22.28 -93.33 158.62
CA ALA A 405 23.36 -93.98 159.36
C ALA A 405 23.11 -93.91 160.88
N ASP A 406 22.71 -92.74 161.39
CA ASP A 406 22.48 -92.51 162.83
C ASP A 406 21.31 -93.35 163.40
N ASN A 407 20.30 -93.61 162.57
CA ASN A 407 19.19 -94.50 162.92
C ASN A 407 19.59 -95.99 162.94
N THR A 408 20.57 -96.39 162.14
CA THR A 408 21.06 -97.77 162.10
C THR A 408 21.76 -98.16 163.41
N ASP A 409 22.59 -97.26 163.96
CA ASP A 409 23.31 -97.46 165.22
C ASP A 409 22.38 -97.54 166.44
N LYS A 410 21.32 -96.71 166.48
CA LYS A 410 20.33 -96.73 167.57
C LYS A 410 19.52 -98.02 167.59
N ILE A 411 19.23 -98.60 166.42
CA ILE A 411 18.54 -99.89 166.30
C ILE A 411 19.44 -101.04 166.82
N GLY A 412 20.74 -101.00 166.54
CA GLY A 412 21.70 -101.99 167.06
C GLY A 412 21.71 -102.07 168.60
N LYS A 413 21.76 -100.92 169.28
CA LYS A 413 21.74 -100.86 170.76
C LYS A 413 20.43 -101.38 171.36
N ASN A 414 19.30 -101.19 170.69
CA ASN A 414 18.03 -101.74 171.13
C ASN A 414 17.97 -103.27 170.98
N ALA A 415 18.62 -103.84 169.96
CA ALA A 415 18.69 -105.30 169.79
C ALA A 415 19.45 -105.98 170.95
N ASP A 416 20.55 -105.39 171.40
CA ASP A 416 21.33 -105.90 172.53
C ASP A 416 20.53 -105.85 173.84
N ALA A 417 19.81 -104.75 174.10
CA ALA A 417 18.96 -104.60 175.29
C ALA A 417 17.77 -105.59 175.29
N ILE A 418 17.20 -105.91 174.13
CA ILE A 418 16.14 -106.93 173.99
C ILE A 418 16.68 -108.32 174.29
N ALA A 419 17.90 -108.65 173.84
CA ALA A 419 18.55 -109.93 174.14
C ALA A 419 18.79 -110.11 175.65
N ASP A 420 19.23 -109.05 176.33
CA ASP A 420 19.49 -109.05 177.78
C ASP A 420 18.19 -109.22 178.60
N ASN A 421 17.11 -108.55 178.17
CA ASN A 421 15.79 -108.70 178.79
C ASN A 421 15.19 -110.10 178.56
N LYS A 422 15.42 -110.71 177.39
CA LYS A 422 14.99 -112.09 177.10
C LYS A 422 15.65 -113.08 178.05
N GLN A 423 16.93 -112.89 178.38
CA GLN A 423 17.64 -113.75 179.32
C GLN A 423 17.10 -113.60 180.74
N LYS A 424 16.89 -112.37 181.23
CA LYS A 424 16.30 -112.11 182.56
C LYS A 424 14.89 -112.68 182.71
N ILE A 425 14.09 -112.68 181.64
CA ILE A 425 12.76 -113.31 181.63
C ILE A 425 12.87 -114.84 181.73
N ALA A 426 13.84 -115.45 181.05
CA ALA A 426 14.09 -116.90 181.15
C ALA A 426 14.53 -117.31 182.56
N ASP A 427 15.37 -116.50 183.20
CA ASP A 427 15.82 -116.73 184.57
C ASP A 427 14.65 -116.58 185.56
N ASN A 428 13.83 -115.54 185.41
CA ASN A 428 12.61 -115.34 186.21
C ASN A 428 11.59 -116.47 186.00
N LYS A 429 11.43 -116.97 184.78
CA LYS A 429 10.57 -118.13 184.46
C LYS A 429 11.03 -119.37 185.23
N THR A 430 12.34 -119.62 185.25
CA THR A 430 12.93 -120.76 185.98
C THR A 430 12.70 -120.65 187.49
N ALA A 431 12.83 -119.45 188.05
CA ALA A 431 12.55 -119.21 189.47
C ALA A 431 11.06 -119.36 189.83
N ILE A 432 10.16 -118.86 188.96
CA ILE A 432 8.71 -119.01 189.12
C ILE A 432 8.29 -120.48 189.03
N ASP A 433 8.83 -121.24 188.08
CA ASP A 433 8.55 -122.67 187.94
C ASP A 433 8.98 -123.44 189.20
N LYS A 434 10.13 -123.06 189.80
CA LYS A 434 10.58 -123.66 191.06
C LYS A 434 9.68 -123.28 192.24
N ASN A 435 9.30 -122.01 192.36
CA ASN A 435 8.34 -121.58 193.38
C ASN A 435 6.98 -122.27 193.22
N ALA A 436 6.53 -122.51 191.99
CA ALA A 436 5.28 -123.24 191.72
C ALA A 436 5.35 -124.70 192.20
N VAL A 437 6.50 -125.37 191.99
CA VAL A 437 6.75 -126.72 192.53
C VAL A 437 6.77 -126.72 194.06
N ASP A 438 7.45 -125.74 194.67
CA ASP A 438 7.54 -125.65 196.14
C ASP A 438 6.17 -125.35 196.76
N ILE A 439 5.34 -124.50 196.13
CA ILE A 439 3.95 -124.21 196.54
C ILE A 439 3.05 -125.44 196.38
N ALA A 440 3.14 -126.15 195.26
CA ALA A 440 2.38 -127.38 195.04
C ALA A 440 2.72 -128.42 196.13
N THR A 441 4.00 -128.58 196.43
CA THR A 441 4.48 -129.49 197.47
C THR A 441 4.01 -129.07 198.86
N ASN A 442 4.09 -127.77 199.18
CA ASN A 442 3.56 -127.24 200.43
C ASN A 442 2.04 -127.43 200.54
N LYS A 443 1.31 -127.26 199.45
CA LYS A 443 -0.15 -127.49 199.37
C LYS A 443 -0.48 -128.96 199.64
N ASP A 444 0.23 -129.87 198.99
CA ASP A 444 0.02 -131.31 199.16
C ASP A 444 0.31 -131.75 200.60
N ASN A 445 1.34 -131.18 201.23
CA ASN A 445 1.70 -131.59 202.58
C ASN A 445 0.88 -130.91 203.67
N ILE A 446 0.37 -129.71 203.44
CA ILE A 446 -0.70 -129.14 204.27
C ILE A 446 -1.96 -130.01 204.17
N ALA A 447 -2.28 -130.54 202.98
CA ALA A 447 -3.41 -131.47 202.81
C ALA A 447 -3.17 -132.80 203.54
N ALA A 448 -1.93 -133.30 203.57
CA ALA A 448 -1.55 -134.48 204.34
C ALA A 448 -1.63 -134.22 205.86
N ASN A 449 -1.00 -133.14 206.35
CA ASN A 449 -1.14 -132.67 207.74
C ASN A 449 -2.61 -132.51 208.16
N LYS A 450 -3.49 -132.13 207.22
CA LYS A 450 -4.93 -131.98 207.47
C LYS A 450 -5.67 -133.32 207.55
N THR A 451 -5.23 -134.34 206.82
CA THR A 451 -5.90 -135.64 206.79
C THR A 451 -5.53 -136.47 208.00
N ASP A 452 -4.27 -136.45 208.41
CA ASP A 452 -3.80 -137.30 209.52
C ASP A 452 -4.23 -136.78 210.91
N ILE A 453 -4.70 -135.54 211.01
CA ILE A 453 -5.35 -135.04 212.23
C ILE A 453 -6.81 -135.55 212.34
N ALA A 454 -7.41 -136.07 211.26
CA ALA A 454 -8.82 -136.42 211.21
C ALA A 454 -9.14 -137.92 211.42
N THR A 455 -8.15 -138.79 211.59
CA THR A 455 -8.28 -140.23 211.93
C THR A 455 -7.13 -140.67 212.80
#